data_AF-A0A936NL78-F1
#
_entry.id   AF-A0A936NL78-F1
#
_cell.length_a   1.000
_cell.length_b   1.000
_cell.length_c   1.000
_cell.angle_alpha   90.00
_cell.angle_beta   90.00
_cell.angle_gamma   90.00
#
_symmetry.space_group_name_H-M   'P 1'
#
loop_
_entity.id
_entity.type
_entity.pdbx_description
1 polymer ?
#
loop_
_entity_poly.entity_id
_entity_poly.type
_entity_poly.pdbx_seq_one_letter_code
_entity_poly.pdbx_strand_id
1 'polypeptide(L)'
;MMMSDSSQVRPLGVSRPLVNELMKFYDYPHPHHPKRIIRGYDRPHALRTARMCVAVANRLGHPADRVQRYHVACLLHDLGRAGLDRQLFGTIWSWAKQRGIPTRPREWRAIHPGTTYGRETEAFVSLYRRDLEASGVSMDAWAIEQIEMRLGYARRLARRLRVVRPALKKLGVGWEPWMQQVMLYYYYPERLSKAKVWVKQLAEILVACEQFEAYSNRRRGQDYYARKKESLPEAFAYLEKLEHEGILSSEVLTAVRLLSAEGAFDAVLMEARGEPLTRSDRRYLRRFKGESV
;
A
#
# COMPACT_ATOMS: atom_id res chain seq x y z
N MET A 1 -5.48 43.10 -8.73
CA MET A 1 -5.66 42.10 -7.66
C MET A 1 -5.94 40.76 -8.34
N MET A 2 -4.87 40.05 -8.72
CA MET A 2 -4.96 38.76 -9.42
C MET A 2 -5.05 37.63 -8.39
N MET A 3 -6.13 36.85 -8.45
CA MET A 3 -6.26 35.62 -7.68
C MET A 3 -5.32 34.57 -8.29
N SER A 4 -4.33 34.13 -7.52
CA SER A 4 -3.43 33.05 -7.91
C SER A 4 -4.14 31.71 -7.78
N ASP A 5 -4.55 31.14 -8.91
CA ASP A 5 -4.97 29.76 -9.03
C ASP A 5 -3.72 28.85 -8.89
N SER A 6 -3.53 28.27 -7.71
CA SER A 6 -2.42 27.34 -7.45
C SER A 6 -2.87 26.20 -6.55
N SER A 7 -3.79 25.37 -7.05
CA SER A 7 -4.13 24.08 -6.44
C SER A 7 -3.88 22.88 -7.37
N GLN A 8 -3.04 23.05 -8.39
CA GLN A 8 -2.59 21.93 -9.20
C GLN A 8 -1.38 21.26 -8.56
N VAL A 9 -1.57 19.98 -8.19
CA VAL A 9 -0.50 19.04 -7.83
C VAL A 9 0.61 19.15 -8.89
N ARG A 10 1.83 19.52 -8.48
CA ARG A 10 3.00 19.57 -9.38
C ARG A 10 3.11 18.28 -10.20
N PRO A 11 3.53 18.36 -11.48
CA PRO A 11 3.70 17.18 -12.31
C PRO A 11 4.60 16.17 -11.59
N LEU A 12 4.21 14.90 -11.66
CA LEU A 12 4.93 13.77 -11.10
C LEU A 12 6.43 13.90 -11.40
N GLY A 13 7.30 13.72 -10.40
CA GLY A 13 8.76 13.69 -10.60
C GLY A 13 9.24 12.54 -11.51
N VAL A 14 8.31 11.70 -11.98
CA VAL A 14 8.50 10.57 -12.88
C VAL A 14 7.58 10.77 -14.08
N SER A 15 8.12 10.63 -15.29
CA SER A 15 7.36 10.88 -16.52
C SER A 15 6.23 9.86 -16.72
N ARG A 16 5.15 10.26 -17.39
CA ARG A 16 4.02 9.36 -17.71
C ARG A 16 4.46 8.09 -18.48
N PRO A 17 5.38 8.15 -19.46
CA PRO A 17 5.92 6.95 -20.09
C PRO A 17 6.60 6.00 -19.09
N LEU A 18 7.43 6.53 -18.18
CA LEU A 18 8.09 5.70 -17.17
C LEU A 18 7.06 5.06 -16.22
N VAL A 19 6.06 5.81 -15.77
CA VAL A 19 4.94 5.27 -14.97
C VAL A 19 4.26 4.11 -15.70
N ASN A 20 3.95 4.24 -16.99
CA ASN A 20 3.33 3.18 -17.78
C ASN A 20 4.21 1.93 -17.84
N GLU A 21 5.52 2.07 -18.04
CA GLU A 21 6.46 0.94 -18.03
C GLU A 21 6.54 0.27 -16.65
N LEU A 22 6.61 1.06 -15.57
CA LEU A 22 6.63 0.54 -14.20
C LEU A 22 5.37 -0.28 -13.88
N MET A 23 4.20 0.19 -14.33
CA MET A 23 2.95 -0.54 -14.10
C MET A 23 2.95 -1.91 -14.77
N LYS A 24 3.66 -2.10 -15.90
CA LYS A 24 3.79 -3.42 -16.56
C LYS A 24 4.34 -4.51 -15.65
N PHE A 25 5.17 -4.16 -14.66
CA PHE A 25 5.75 -5.14 -13.72
C PHE A 25 4.75 -5.85 -12.79
N TYR A 26 3.54 -5.30 -12.67
CA TYR A 26 2.43 -5.92 -11.95
C TYR A 26 1.74 -7.04 -12.74
N ASP A 27 1.96 -7.12 -14.07
CA ASP A 27 1.45 -8.25 -14.85
C ASP A 27 2.19 -9.53 -14.46
N TYR A 28 1.44 -10.63 -14.41
CA TYR A 28 1.94 -11.91 -13.93
C TYR A 28 1.49 -13.04 -14.87
N PRO A 29 2.38 -13.97 -15.24
CA PRO A 29 1.98 -15.13 -16.04
C PRO A 29 1.00 -16.00 -15.25
N HIS A 30 -0.05 -16.47 -15.90
CA HIS A 30 -1.04 -17.32 -15.24
C HIS A 30 -0.40 -18.67 -14.86
N PRO A 31 -0.55 -19.13 -13.61
CA PRO A 31 0.18 -20.29 -13.07
C PRO A 31 -0.10 -21.59 -13.85
N HIS A 32 -1.34 -21.79 -14.29
CA HIS A 32 -1.74 -22.99 -15.05
C HIS A 32 -1.80 -22.77 -16.58
N HIS A 33 -1.65 -21.53 -17.04
CA HIS A 33 -1.84 -21.18 -18.45
C HIS A 33 -0.78 -20.15 -18.86
N PRO A 34 0.49 -20.54 -19.04
CA PRO A 34 1.61 -19.59 -19.15
C PRO A 34 1.49 -18.55 -20.28
N LYS A 35 0.68 -18.83 -21.31
CA LYS A 35 0.38 -17.89 -22.41
C LYS A 35 -0.63 -16.79 -22.02
N ARG A 36 -1.31 -16.91 -20.87
CA ARG A 36 -2.25 -15.93 -20.33
C ARG A 36 -1.54 -15.05 -19.32
N ILE A 37 -1.86 -13.76 -19.34
CA ILE A 37 -1.35 -12.78 -18.40
C ILE A 37 -2.49 -12.35 -17.46
N ILE A 38 -2.25 -12.49 -16.16
CA ILE A 38 -3.06 -11.89 -15.11
C ILE A 38 -2.66 -10.42 -15.05
N ARG A 39 -3.61 -9.53 -15.35
CA ARG A 39 -3.36 -8.09 -15.29
C ARG A 39 -3.18 -7.65 -13.84
N GLY A 40 -2.20 -6.77 -13.62
CA GLY A 40 -1.94 -6.20 -12.30
C GLY A 40 -3.15 -5.51 -11.67
N TYR A 41 -3.78 -6.16 -10.69
CA TYR A 41 -4.99 -5.64 -10.03
C TYR A 41 -4.73 -4.33 -9.28
N ASP A 42 -3.63 -4.26 -8.52
CA ASP A 42 -3.32 -3.12 -7.64
C ASP A 42 -2.77 -1.89 -8.38
N ARG A 43 -2.63 -1.90 -9.72
CA ARG A 43 -2.05 -0.77 -10.48
C ARG A 43 -2.75 0.58 -10.22
N PRO A 44 -4.09 0.70 -10.32
CA PRO A 44 -4.73 1.99 -10.13
C PRO A 44 -4.56 2.50 -8.70
N HIS A 45 -4.56 1.58 -7.75
CA HIS A 45 -4.33 1.87 -6.34
C HIS A 45 -2.89 2.38 -6.11
N ALA A 46 -1.87 1.67 -6.62
CA ALA A 46 -0.48 2.07 -6.49
C ALA A 46 -0.22 3.47 -7.08
N LEU A 47 -0.86 3.80 -8.21
CA LEU A 47 -0.79 5.14 -8.82
C LEU A 47 -1.35 6.23 -7.90
N ARG A 48 -2.52 6.01 -7.30
CA ARG A 48 -3.15 6.97 -6.40
C ARG A 48 -2.38 7.15 -5.10
N THR A 49 -1.97 6.06 -4.46
CA THR A 49 -1.11 6.09 -3.27
C THR A 49 0.18 6.85 -3.56
N ALA A 50 0.84 6.57 -4.69
CA ALA A 50 2.08 7.23 -5.08
C ALA A 50 1.93 8.75 -5.28
N ARG A 51 0.83 9.20 -5.90
CA ARG A 51 0.50 10.64 -6.05
C ARG A 51 0.38 11.33 -4.69
N MET A 52 -0.32 10.70 -3.74
CA MET A 52 -0.47 11.24 -2.40
C MET A 52 0.87 11.29 -1.65
N CYS A 53 1.65 10.20 -1.73
CA CYS A 53 2.97 10.09 -1.11
C CYS A 53 3.92 11.20 -1.56
N VAL A 54 3.97 11.49 -2.86
CA VAL A 54 4.82 12.54 -3.41
C VAL A 54 4.41 13.92 -2.89
N ALA A 55 3.11 14.19 -2.80
CA ALA A 55 2.63 15.47 -2.26
C ALA A 55 3.03 15.66 -0.79
N VAL A 56 2.87 14.62 0.04
CA VAL A 56 3.29 14.65 1.45
C VAL A 56 4.81 14.79 1.57
N ALA A 57 5.59 14.02 0.80
CA ALA A 57 7.05 14.09 0.83
C ALA A 57 7.57 15.49 0.44
N ASN A 58 6.95 16.14 -0.55
CA ASN A 58 7.26 17.52 -0.91
C ASN A 58 6.87 18.51 0.20
N ARG A 59 5.71 18.32 0.85
CA ARG A 59 5.26 19.15 1.99
C ARG A 59 6.25 19.10 3.15
N LEU A 60 6.82 17.93 3.41
CA LEU A 60 7.82 17.71 4.47
C LEU A 60 9.25 18.06 4.03
N GLY A 61 9.42 18.75 2.90
CA GLY A 61 10.71 19.32 2.50
C GLY A 61 11.76 18.29 2.04
N HIS A 62 11.36 17.09 1.61
CA HIS A 62 12.32 16.14 1.06
C HIS A 62 12.94 16.65 -0.26
N PRO A 63 14.25 16.42 -0.49
CA PRO A 63 14.93 16.82 -1.73
C PRO A 63 14.31 16.18 -2.97
N ALA A 64 14.30 16.92 -4.09
CA ALA A 64 13.63 16.51 -5.32
C ALA A 64 14.14 15.17 -5.89
N ASP A 65 15.45 14.92 -5.85
CA ASP A 65 16.05 13.66 -6.32
C ASP A 65 15.61 12.46 -5.46
N ARG A 66 15.47 12.66 -4.15
CA ARG A 66 14.94 11.66 -3.22
C ARG A 66 13.47 11.42 -3.49
N VAL A 67 12.67 12.48 -3.66
CA VAL A 67 11.24 12.37 -3.96
C VAL A 67 11.02 11.63 -5.29
N GLN A 68 11.87 11.84 -6.29
CA GLN A 68 11.80 11.10 -7.55
C GLN A 68 12.02 9.60 -7.37
N ARG A 69 13.06 9.19 -6.64
CA ARG A 69 13.30 7.76 -6.33
C ARG A 69 12.18 7.19 -5.44
N TYR A 70 11.73 7.96 -4.45
CA TYR A 70 10.64 7.58 -3.57
C TYR A 70 9.34 7.37 -4.35
N HIS A 71 9.05 8.21 -5.34
CA HIS A 71 7.90 8.04 -6.21
C HIS A 71 7.92 6.68 -6.91
N VAL A 72 9.08 6.22 -7.40
CA VAL A 72 9.22 4.87 -7.98
C VAL A 72 9.00 3.78 -6.92
N ALA A 73 9.51 3.95 -5.70
CA ALA A 73 9.27 3.01 -4.61
C ALA A 73 7.76 2.90 -4.28
N CYS A 74 7.04 4.02 -4.22
CA CYS A 74 5.60 4.05 -4.01
C CYS A 74 4.83 3.39 -5.16
N LEU A 75 5.22 3.64 -6.41
CA LEU A 75 4.59 3.01 -7.57
C LEU A 75 4.73 1.49 -7.60
N LEU A 76 5.78 0.96 -6.97
CA LEU A 76 6.05 -0.47 -6.93
C LEU A 76 5.74 -1.09 -5.56
N HIS A 77 5.18 -0.34 -4.61
CA HIS A 77 5.13 -0.75 -3.20
C HIS A 77 4.39 -2.07 -2.99
N ASP A 78 3.41 -2.35 -3.85
CA ASP A 78 2.57 -3.55 -3.86
C ASP A 78 3.02 -4.60 -4.90
N LEU A 79 4.23 -4.47 -5.45
CA LEU A 79 4.74 -5.39 -6.49
C LEU A 79 4.78 -6.86 -6.02
N GLY A 80 4.91 -7.10 -4.71
CA GLY A 80 4.77 -8.43 -4.13
C GLY A 80 3.39 -9.04 -4.34
N ARG A 81 2.35 -8.27 -4.68
CA ARG A 81 1.00 -8.75 -5.00
C ARG A 81 0.76 -9.01 -6.49
N ALA A 82 1.80 -8.93 -7.34
CA ALA A 82 1.67 -9.34 -8.74
C ALA A 82 1.14 -10.79 -8.81
N GLY A 83 0.11 -10.99 -9.64
CA GLY A 83 -0.61 -12.27 -9.75
C GLY A 83 -1.74 -12.46 -8.74
N LEU A 84 -2.21 -11.41 -8.08
CA LEU A 84 -3.35 -11.53 -7.17
C LEU A 84 -4.59 -12.10 -7.87
N ASP A 85 -5.08 -13.22 -7.35
CA ASP A 85 -6.40 -13.76 -7.65
C ASP A 85 -7.40 -13.22 -6.62
N ARG A 86 -8.23 -12.26 -7.03
CA ARG A 86 -9.15 -11.55 -6.13
C ARG A 86 -10.08 -12.51 -5.38
N GLN A 87 -10.61 -13.52 -6.06
CA GLN A 87 -11.60 -14.40 -5.47
C GLN A 87 -10.93 -15.33 -4.47
N LEU A 88 -9.85 -15.99 -4.87
CA LEU A 88 -9.12 -16.90 -4.00
C LEU A 88 -8.53 -16.18 -2.79
N PHE A 89 -7.87 -15.04 -3.02
CA PHE A 89 -7.32 -14.19 -1.96
C PHE A 89 -8.42 -13.69 -1.02
N GLY A 90 -9.52 -13.18 -1.56
CA GLY A 90 -10.66 -12.68 -0.78
C GLY A 90 -11.28 -13.77 0.10
N THR A 91 -11.46 -14.98 -0.45
CA THR A 91 -11.98 -16.14 0.28
C THR A 91 -11.09 -16.52 1.45
N ILE A 92 -9.78 -16.72 1.21
CA ILE A 92 -8.82 -17.13 2.25
C ILE A 92 -8.78 -16.11 3.40
N TRP A 93 -8.67 -14.82 3.08
CA TRP A 93 -8.48 -13.80 4.11
C TRP A 93 -9.76 -13.38 4.81
N SER A 94 -10.92 -13.50 4.14
CA SER A 94 -12.22 -13.35 4.82
C SER A 94 -12.46 -14.51 5.79
N TRP A 95 -12.15 -15.74 5.36
CA TRP A 95 -12.22 -16.93 6.21
C TRP A 95 -11.35 -16.80 7.46
N ALA A 96 -10.10 -16.34 7.30
CA ALA A 96 -9.16 -16.13 8.41
C ALA A 96 -9.67 -15.04 9.37
N LYS A 97 -10.12 -13.90 8.83
CA LYS A 97 -10.63 -12.77 9.62
C LYS A 97 -11.86 -13.15 10.45
N GLN A 98 -12.79 -13.91 9.89
CA GLN A 98 -13.99 -14.39 10.60
C GLN A 98 -13.67 -15.30 11.79
N ARG A 99 -12.49 -15.92 11.78
CA ARG A 99 -11.99 -16.82 12.83
C ARG A 99 -10.98 -16.16 13.76
N GLY A 100 -10.78 -14.85 13.65
CA GLY A 100 -9.79 -14.13 14.44
C GLY A 100 -8.33 -14.52 14.15
N ILE A 101 -8.06 -15.16 13.01
CA ILE A 101 -6.71 -15.59 12.64
C ILE A 101 -5.90 -14.39 12.15
N PRO A 102 -4.67 -14.17 12.66
CA PRO A 102 -3.81 -13.07 12.24
C PRO A 102 -3.54 -13.08 10.74
N THR A 103 -3.70 -11.93 10.10
CA THR A 103 -3.49 -11.80 8.64
C THR A 103 -2.22 -11.03 8.29
N ARG A 104 -1.45 -10.62 9.29
CA ARG A 104 -0.17 -9.91 9.10
C ARG A 104 0.95 -10.64 9.82
N PRO A 105 2.19 -10.60 9.29
CA PRO A 105 3.33 -11.28 9.88
C PRO A 105 3.60 -10.86 11.33
N ARG A 106 3.48 -9.57 11.66
CA ARG A 106 3.70 -9.07 13.03
C ARG A 106 2.65 -9.61 14.01
N GLU A 107 1.37 -9.51 13.63
CA GLU A 107 0.24 -10.03 14.43
C GLU A 107 0.36 -11.55 14.61
N TRP A 108 0.75 -12.26 13.54
CA TRP A 108 1.00 -13.69 13.57
C TRP A 108 2.07 -14.05 14.62
N ARG A 109 3.23 -13.39 14.56
CA ARG A 109 4.33 -13.65 15.50
C ARG A 109 4.00 -13.30 16.95
N ALA A 110 3.09 -12.36 17.19
CA ALA A 110 2.63 -12.04 18.54
C ALA A 110 1.82 -13.19 19.17
N ILE A 111 1.06 -13.94 18.37
CA ILE A 111 0.25 -15.08 18.82
C ILE A 111 1.00 -16.41 18.71
N HIS A 112 1.90 -16.53 17.74
CA HIS A 112 2.71 -17.73 17.47
C HIS A 112 4.22 -17.42 17.57
N PRO A 113 4.75 -17.15 18.78
CA PRO A 113 6.14 -16.71 18.97
C PRO A 113 7.18 -17.75 18.53
N GLY A 114 6.82 -19.04 18.48
CA GLY A 114 7.67 -20.11 17.94
C GLY A 114 7.81 -20.14 16.42
N THR A 115 7.09 -19.27 15.69
CA THR A 115 7.22 -19.20 14.23
C THR A 115 8.56 -18.57 13.86
N THR A 116 9.41 -19.32 13.16
CA THR A 116 10.65 -18.80 12.58
C THR A 116 10.36 -17.57 11.72
N TYR A 117 11.11 -16.47 11.88
CA TYR A 117 10.90 -15.23 11.12
C TYR A 117 11.11 -15.42 9.60
N GLY A 118 10.28 -14.77 8.77
CA GLY A 118 9.97 -15.37 7.46
C GLY A 118 9.05 -16.55 7.76
N ARG A 119 8.94 -17.66 7.03
CA ARG A 119 8.15 -18.85 7.42
C ARG A 119 6.68 -18.70 7.92
N GLU A 120 6.07 -17.51 8.04
CA GLU A 120 4.71 -17.34 8.57
C GLU A 120 3.67 -17.95 7.62
N THR A 121 3.91 -17.86 6.31
CA THR A 121 3.10 -18.55 5.28
C THR A 121 3.07 -20.06 5.50
N GLU A 122 4.23 -20.66 5.73
CA GLU A 122 4.37 -22.10 5.90
C GLU A 122 3.75 -22.57 7.22
N ALA A 123 3.91 -21.78 8.30
CA ALA A 123 3.24 -22.03 9.57
C ALA A 123 1.71 -21.95 9.43
N PHE A 124 1.19 -20.93 8.75
CA PHE A 124 -0.24 -20.78 8.46
C PHE A 124 -0.78 -21.98 7.66
N VAL A 125 -0.09 -22.39 6.60
CA VAL A 125 -0.51 -23.53 5.78
C VAL A 125 -0.47 -24.82 6.60
N SER A 126 0.55 -25.02 7.44
CA SER A 126 0.64 -26.20 8.30
C SER A 126 -0.53 -26.30 9.28
N LEU A 127 -0.99 -25.17 9.82
CA LEU A 127 -2.07 -25.13 10.81
C LEU A 127 -3.46 -25.23 10.16
N TYR A 128 -3.69 -24.54 9.05
CA TYR A 128 -5.04 -24.26 8.54
C TYR A 128 -5.37 -24.88 7.18
N ARG A 129 -4.45 -25.66 6.58
CA ARG A 129 -4.69 -26.31 5.28
C ARG A 129 -6.00 -27.10 5.26
N ARG A 130 -6.21 -27.98 6.23
CA ARG A 130 -7.39 -28.87 6.27
C ARG A 130 -8.69 -28.08 6.41
N ASP A 131 -8.69 -27.02 7.22
CA ASP A 131 -9.88 -26.20 7.43
C ASP A 131 -10.24 -25.37 6.20
N LEU A 132 -9.22 -24.88 5.47
CA LEU A 132 -9.41 -24.19 4.20
C LEU A 132 -9.93 -25.15 3.12
N GLU A 133 -9.38 -26.37 3.04
CA GLU A 133 -9.86 -27.43 2.14
C GLU A 133 -11.31 -27.81 2.45
N ALA A 134 -11.66 -28.00 3.73
CA ALA A 134 -13.03 -28.24 4.18
C ALA A 134 -13.99 -27.06 3.87
N SER A 135 -13.44 -25.85 3.73
CA SER A 135 -14.18 -24.65 3.32
C SER A 135 -14.24 -24.46 1.79
N GLY A 136 -13.79 -25.45 1.02
CA GLY A 136 -13.85 -25.46 -0.45
C GLY A 136 -12.67 -24.79 -1.15
N VAL A 137 -11.58 -24.45 -0.44
CA VAL A 137 -10.37 -23.88 -1.03
C VAL A 137 -9.40 -25.00 -1.41
N SER A 138 -9.10 -25.14 -2.70
CA SER A 138 -8.02 -26.03 -3.16
C SER A 138 -6.66 -25.47 -2.72
N MET A 139 -5.99 -26.16 -1.79
CA MET A 139 -4.71 -25.70 -1.20
C MET A 139 -3.49 -26.13 -2.02
N ASP A 140 -3.48 -25.79 -3.30
CA ASP A 140 -2.37 -26.01 -4.22
C ASP A 140 -1.26 -24.93 -4.10
N ALA A 141 -0.25 -25.00 -4.97
CA ALA A 141 0.83 -24.02 -5.00
C ALA A 141 0.34 -22.59 -5.27
N TRP A 142 -0.76 -22.42 -6.01
CA TRP A 142 -1.33 -21.11 -6.31
C TRP A 142 -2.02 -20.50 -5.10
N ALA A 143 -2.79 -21.29 -4.34
CA ALA A 143 -3.35 -20.85 -3.07
C ALA A 143 -2.28 -20.43 -2.07
N ILE A 144 -1.16 -21.18 -1.99
CA ILE A 144 -0.03 -20.83 -1.13
C ILE A 144 0.59 -19.48 -1.56
N GLU A 145 0.70 -19.21 -2.86
CA GLU A 145 1.14 -17.90 -3.35
C GLU A 145 0.23 -16.76 -2.89
N GLN A 146 -1.10 -16.96 -2.88
CA GLN A 146 -2.05 -15.95 -2.37
C GLN A 146 -1.91 -15.73 -0.86
N ILE A 147 -1.56 -16.76 -0.09
CA ILE A 147 -1.24 -16.63 1.35
C ILE A 147 0.07 -15.84 1.55
N GLU A 148 1.07 -16.11 0.73
CA GLU A 148 2.36 -15.43 0.79
C GLU A 148 2.25 -13.92 0.53
N MET A 149 1.24 -13.47 -0.24
CA MET A 149 0.99 -12.04 -0.48
C MET A 149 0.66 -11.22 0.77
N ARG A 150 0.29 -11.85 1.90
CA ARG A 150 0.23 -11.16 3.20
C ARG A 150 1.30 -11.64 4.17
N LEU A 151 1.35 -12.94 4.45
CA LEU A 151 2.20 -13.48 5.51
C LEU A 151 3.67 -13.63 5.09
N GLY A 152 3.96 -13.71 3.79
CA GLY A 152 5.31 -13.83 3.26
C GLY A 152 5.73 -12.64 2.39
N TYR A 153 5.08 -11.48 2.55
CA TYR A 153 5.18 -10.36 1.62
C TYR A 153 6.61 -9.95 1.32
N ALA A 154 7.50 -9.93 2.33
CA ALA A 154 8.90 -9.56 2.14
C ALA A 154 9.66 -10.51 1.19
N ARG A 155 9.42 -11.82 1.29
CA ARG A 155 10.06 -12.80 0.41
C ARG A 155 9.54 -12.65 -1.01
N ARG A 156 8.22 -12.52 -1.16
CA ARG A 156 7.58 -12.34 -2.46
C ARG A 156 8.04 -11.06 -3.14
N LEU A 157 8.06 -9.93 -2.42
CA LEU A 157 8.59 -8.66 -2.92
C LEU A 157 10.06 -8.78 -3.35
N ALA A 158 10.90 -9.42 -2.54
CA ALA A 158 12.32 -9.60 -2.88
C ALA A 158 12.51 -10.43 -4.17
N ARG A 159 11.74 -11.50 -4.36
CA ARG A 159 11.76 -12.30 -5.59
C ARG A 159 11.31 -11.46 -6.80
N ARG A 160 10.22 -10.71 -6.67
CA ARG A 160 9.75 -9.83 -7.75
C ARG A 160 10.76 -8.73 -8.09
N LEU A 161 11.35 -8.08 -7.09
CA LEU A 161 12.38 -7.06 -7.30
C LEU A 161 13.62 -7.63 -8.01
N ARG A 162 14.05 -8.85 -7.69
CA ARG A 162 15.17 -9.51 -8.39
C ARG A 162 14.91 -9.63 -9.90
N VAL A 163 13.67 -9.96 -10.28
CA VAL A 163 13.27 -10.09 -11.69
C VAL A 163 13.21 -8.73 -12.39
N VAL A 164 12.68 -7.69 -11.73
CA VAL A 164 12.42 -6.39 -12.40
C VAL A 164 13.59 -5.42 -12.34
N ARG A 165 14.54 -5.56 -11.39
CA ARG A 165 15.69 -4.65 -11.24
C ARG A 165 16.52 -4.45 -12.52
N PRO A 166 16.82 -5.50 -13.33
CA PRO A 166 17.50 -5.29 -14.61
C PRO A 166 16.71 -4.39 -15.57
N ALA A 167 15.38 -4.52 -15.62
CA ALA A 167 14.52 -3.68 -16.43
C ALA A 167 14.44 -2.23 -15.88
N LEU A 168 14.37 -2.07 -14.55
CA LEU A 168 14.45 -0.75 -13.91
C LEU A 168 15.74 0.00 -14.30
N LYS A 169 16.88 -0.69 -14.29
CA LYS A 169 18.16 -0.11 -14.72
C LYS A 169 18.11 0.35 -16.19
N LYS A 170 17.52 -0.45 -17.08
CA LYS A 170 17.34 -0.07 -18.50
C LYS A 170 16.42 1.14 -18.68
N LEU A 171 15.47 1.34 -17.77
CA LEU A 171 14.60 2.52 -17.70
C LEU A 171 15.25 3.73 -17.02
N GLY A 172 16.55 3.67 -16.67
CA GLY A 172 17.26 4.75 -16.00
C GLY A 172 16.95 4.89 -14.51
N VAL A 173 16.29 3.91 -13.89
CA VAL A 173 15.95 3.93 -12.46
C VAL A 173 17.09 3.33 -11.65
N GLY A 174 17.74 4.18 -10.83
CA GLY A 174 18.68 3.73 -9.80
C GLY A 174 17.95 3.17 -8.58
N TRP A 175 18.03 1.84 -8.39
CA TRP A 175 17.43 1.18 -7.22
C TRP A 175 18.33 1.26 -5.99
N GLU A 176 17.80 1.78 -4.90
CA GLU A 176 18.52 1.91 -3.62
C GLU A 176 17.97 0.95 -2.56
N PRO A 177 18.79 0.46 -1.61
CA PRO A 177 18.34 -0.46 -0.56
C PRO A 177 17.18 0.10 0.29
N TRP A 178 17.20 1.41 0.57
CA TRP A 178 16.17 2.07 1.38
C TRP A 178 14.79 2.05 0.72
N MET A 179 14.70 1.96 -0.61
CA MET A 179 13.42 1.90 -1.32
C MET A 179 12.64 0.64 -0.95
N GLN A 180 13.33 -0.51 -0.89
CA GLN A 180 12.71 -1.76 -0.45
C GLN A 180 12.31 -1.72 1.03
N GLN A 181 13.15 -1.10 1.86
CA GLN A 181 12.91 -0.94 3.29
C GLN A 181 11.62 -0.14 3.57
N VAL A 182 11.44 0.98 2.86
CA VAL A 182 10.21 1.79 2.88
C VAL A 182 8.98 0.94 2.55
N MET A 183 9.03 0.15 1.48
CA MET A 183 7.89 -0.68 1.03
C MET A 183 7.49 -1.79 2.02
N LEU A 184 8.41 -2.19 2.90
CA LEU A 184 8.19 -3.28 3.86
C LEU A 184 7.70 -2.80 5.22
N TYR A 185 7.77 -1.50 5.49
CA TYR A 185 7.58 -0.94 6.83
C TYR A 185 6.24 -1.31 7.46
N TYR A 186 5.16 -1.32 6.68
CA TYR A 186 3.84 -1.69 7.21
C TYR A 186 3.78 -3.11 7.79
N TYR A 187 4.46 -4.05 7.15
CA TYR A 187 4.46 -5.46 7.55
C TYR A 187 5.56 -5.77 8.57
N TYR A 188 6.66 -5.01 8.54
CA TYR A 188 7.89 -5.26 9.30
C TYR A 188 8.50 -3.95 9.83
N PRO A 189 7.77 -3.20 10.70
CA PRO A 189 8.22 -1.89 11.15
C PRO A 189 9.56 -1.95 11.90
N GLU A 190 9.85 -3.08 12.56
CA GLU A 190 11.09 -3.34 13.28
C GLU A 190 12.35 -3.21 12.40
N ARG A 191 12.23 -3.40 11.08
CA ARG A 191 13.35 -3.33 10.13
C ARG A 191 13.89 -1.91 9.95
N LEU A 192 13.14 -0.88 10.35
CA LEU A 192 13.60 0.51 10.28
C LEU A 192 14.11 1.05 11.62
N SER A 193 14.22 0.22 12.66
CA SER A 193 14.69 0.65 13.99
C SER A 193 16.07 1.33 13.97
N LYS A 194 16.93 0.99 13.02
CA LYS A 194 18.27 1.58 12.82
C LYS A 194 18.39 2.40 11.53
N ALA A 195 17.29 2.66 10.83
CA ALA A 195 17.31 3.41 9.59
C ALA A 195 17.53 4.91 9.85
N LYS A 196 18.00 5.63 8.82
CA LYS A 196 18.07 7.10 8.88
C LYS A 196 16.65 7.66 9.08
N VAL A 197 16.52 8.73 9.87
CA VAL A 197 15.22 9.34 10.19
C VAL A 197 14.39 9.63 8.94
N TRP A 198 14.99 10.17 7.89
CA TRP A 198 14.27 10.45 6.64
C TRP A 198 13.78 9.19 5.91
N VAL A 199 14.43 8.03 6.07
CA VAL A 199 13.94 6.75 5.49
C VAL A 199 12.70 6.31 6.24
N LYS A 200 12.72 6.42 7.57
CA LYS A 200 11.55 6.13 8.40
C LYS A 200 10.38 7.06 8.05
N GLN A 201 10.63 8.37 7.95
CA GLN A 201 9.61 9.35 7.56
C GLN A 201 8.98 9.02 6.20
N LEU A 202 9.77 8.67 5.17
CA LEU A 202 9.23 8.19 3.89
C LEU A 202 8.39 6.92 4.02
N ALA A 203 8.77 6.00 4.91
CA ALA A 203 8.00 4.79 5.15
C ALA A 203 6.67 5.06 5.85
N GLU A 204 6.66 5.98 6.82
CA GLU A 204 5.47 6.47 7.50
C GLU A 204 4.52 7.16 6.52
N ILE A 205 5.03 8.01 5.63
CA ILE A 205 4.25 8.64 4.56
C ILE A 205 3.55 7.58 3.70
N LEU A 206 4.30 6.56 3.26
CA LEU A 206 3.73 5.47 2.45
C LEU A 206 2.61 4.77 3.20
N VAL A 207 2.80 4.42 4.48
CA VAL A 207 1.75 3.81 5.31
C VAL A 207 0.54 4.73 5.43
N ALA A 208 0.73 6.01 5.75
CA ALA A 208 -0.38 6.94 5.94
C ALA A 208 -1.21 7.10 4.65
N CYS A 209 -0.55 7.31 3.50
CA CYS A 209 -1.23 7.44 2.21
C CYS A 209 -1.89 6.13 1.75
N GLU A 210 -1.23 4.98 1.97
CA GLU A 210 -1.76 3.65 1.66
C GLU A 210 -3.07 3.40 2.39
N GLN A 211 -3.08 3.65 3.71
CA GLN A 211 -4.27 3.44 4.53
C GLN A 211 -5.36 4.46 4.19
N PHE A 212 -5.00 5.72 3.96
CA PHE A 212 -5.98 6.74 3.61
C PHE A 212 -6.66 6.47 2.25
N GLU A 213 -5.90 6.04 1.23
CA GLU A 213 -6.44 5.60 -0.05
C GLU A 213 -7.30 4.36 0.13
N ALA A 214 -6.78 3.32 0.79
CA ALA A 214 -7.48 2.05 0.95
C ALA A 214 -8.81 2.19 1.69
N TYR A 215 -8.89 3.08 2.69
CA TYR A 215 -10.13 3.34 3.40
C TYR A 215 -11.15 4.17 2.60
N SER A 216 -10.67 4.87 1.58
CA SER A 216 -11.47 5.69 0.67
C SER A 216 -11.76 4.98 -0.66
N ASN A 217 -11.27 3.76 -0.84
CA ASN A 217 -11.37 3.01 -2.09
C ASN A 217 -12.50 1.99 -2.02
N ARG A 218 -13.56 2.24 -2.78
CA ARG A 218 -14.78 1.42 -2.76
C ARG A 218 -14.53 -0.01 -3.21
N ARG A 219 -13.82 -0.16 -4.34
CA ARG A 219 -13.58 -1.47 -4.95
C ARG A 219 -12.69 -2.36 -4.07
N ARG A 220 -11.56 -1.83 -3.56
CA ARG A 220 -10.70 -2.57 -2.64
C ARG A 220 -11.40 -2.83 -1.30
N GLY A 221 -12.18 -1.86 -0.81
CA GLY A 221 -13.00 -1.99 0.40
C GLY A 221 -13.93 -3.21 0.33
N GLN A 222 -14.64 -3.36 -0.78
CA GLN A 222 -15.52 -4.50 -1.04
C GLN A 222 -14.73 -5.79 -1.21
N ASP A 223 -13.71 -5.79 -2.09
CA ASP A 223 -12.98 -7.00 -2.48
C ASP A 223 -12.17 -7.64 -1.34
N TYR A 224 -11.61 -6.83 -0.44
CA TYR A 224 -10.64 -7.32 0.57
C TYR A 224 -11.13 -7.21 2.01
N TYR A 225 -12.02 -6.27 2.28
CA TYR A 225 -12.39 -5.91 3.63
C TYR A 225 -13.86 -6.13 3.91
N ALA A 226 -14.63 -6.60 2.91
CA ALA A 226 -16.09 -6.74 2.95
C ALA A 226 -16.78 -5.47 3.46
N ARG A 227 -16.20 -4.30 3.15
CA ARG A 227 -16.66 -3.01 3.64
C ARG A 227 -17.85 -2.54 2.81
N LYS A 228 -18.91 -2.10 3.49
CA LYS A 228 -20.16 -1.65 2.85
C LYS A 228 -20.10 -0.20 2.35
N LYS A 229 -19.28 0.66 2.96
CA LYS A 229 -19.15 2.08 2.60
C LYS A 229 -17.79 2.66 2.97
N GLU A 230 -17.39 3.72 2.28
CA GLU A 230 -16.19 4.50 2.60
C GLU A 230 -16.52 5.55 3.66
N SER A 231 -15.56 5.86 4.53
CA SER A 231 -15.75 6.82 5.61
C SER A 231 -14.44 7.54 5.88
N LEU A 232 -14.41 8.84 5.59
CA LEU A 232 -13.27 9.70 5.95
C LEU A 232 -13.04 9.74 7.47
N PRO A 233 -14.08 9.83 8.32
CA PRO A 233 -13.91 9.66 9.76
C PRO A 233 -13.17 8.39 10.17
N GLU A 234 -13.58 7.23 9.63
CA GLU A 234 -12.92 5.96 9.94
C GLU A 234 -11.49 5.91 9.40
N ALA A 235 -11.24 6.50 8.23
CA ALA A 235 -9.91 6.57 7.65
C ALA A 235 -8.95 7.35 8.57
N PHE A 236 -9.35 8.55 9.04
CA PHE A 236 -8.51 9.34 9.94
C PHE A 236 -8.41 8.75 11.35
N ALA A 237 -9.49 8.17 11.89
CA ALA A 237 -9.43 7.46 13.16
C ALA A 237 -8.45 6.27 13.11
N TYR A 238 -8.35 5.59 11.96
CA TYR A 238 -7.35 4.54 11.78
C TYR A 238 -5.93 5.10 11.71
N LEU A 239 -5.70 6.25 11.08
CA LEU A 239 -4.39 6.90 11.07
C LEU A 239 -3.97 7.38 12.48
N GLU A 240 -4.89 7.95 13.25
CA GLU A 240 -4.68 8.35 14.65
C GLU A 240 -4.33 7.13 15.53
N LYS A 241 -4.98 5.99 15.29
CA LYS A 241 -4.60 4.73 15.94
C LYS A 241 -3.15 4.34 15.61
N LEU A 242 -2.74 4.46 14.34
CA LEU A 242 -1.35 4.13 13.93
C LEU A 242 -0.33 5.10 14.51
N GLU A 243 -0.68 6.37 14.69
CA GLU A 243 0.14 7.34 15.43
C GLU A 243 0.30 6.90 16.89
N HIS A 244 -0.79 6.56 17.57
CA HIS A 244 -0.76 6.08 18.95
C HIS A 244 0.07 4.78 19.12
N GLU A 245 0.05 3.90 18.13
CA GLU A 245 0.88 2.68 18.09
C GLU A 245 2.36 2.94 17.74
N GLY A 246 2.75 4.19 17.52
CA GLY A 246 4.13 4.59 17.16
C GLY A 246 4.53 4.19 15.73
N ILE A 247 3.56 3.84 14.89
CA ILE A 247 3.77 3.49 13.48
C ILE A 247 3.85 4.73 12.61
N LEU A 248 3.10 5.79 12.94
CA LEU A 248 3.16 7.09 12.28
C LEU A 248 3.67 8.15 13.25
N SER A 249 4.45 9.12 12.76
CA SER A 249 4.70 10.36 13.49
C SER A 249 3.55 11.35 13.35
N SER A 250 3.42 12.24 14.33
CA SER A 250 2.48 13.38 14.28
C SER A 250 2.74 14.27 13.07
N GLU A 251 4.00 14.53 12.73
CA GLU A 251 4.41 15.33 11.58
C GLU A 251 3.81 14.79 10.26
N VAL A 252 3.88 13.47 10.05
CA VAL A 252 3.31 12.82 8.85
C VAL A 252 1.78 12.90 8.87
N LEU A 253 1.14 12.63 10.00
CA LEU A 253 -0.32 12.70 10.11
C LEU A 253 -0.84 14.12 9.85
N THR A 254 -0.20 15.11 10.46
CA THR A 254 -0.53 16.53 10.26
C THR A 254 -0.35 16.94 8.80
N ALA A 255 0.74 16.53 8.14
CA ALA A 255 0.93 16.82 6.71
C ALA A 255 -0.19 16.22 5.84
N VAL A 256 -0.64 15.00 6.13
CA VAL A 256 -1.79 14.37 5.45
C VAL A 256 -3.07 15.16 5.69
N ARG A 257 -3.35 15.58 6.92
CA ARG A 257 -4.53 16.39 7.28
C ARG A 257 -4.54 17.74 6.57
N LEU A 258 -3.41 18.44 6.53
CA LEU A 258 -3.32 19.75 5.88
C LEU A 258 -3.48 19.67 4.37
N LEU A 259 -2.80 18.74 3.70
CA LEU A 259 -2.99 18.50 2.27
C LEU A 259 -4.43 18.07 1.96
N SER A 260 -5.05 17.29 2.85
CA SER A 260 -6.46 16.96 2.75
C SER A 260 -7.34 18.20 2.88
N ALA A 261 -7.09 19.08 3.83
CA ALA A 261 -7.81 20.34 4.05
C ALA A 261 -7.65 21.36 2.92
N GLU A 262 -6.52 21.37 2.24
CA GLU A 262 -6.30 22.20 1.05
C GLU A 262 -6.98 21.64 -0.20
N GLY A 263 -7.39 20.37 -0.17
CA GLY A 263 -8.04 19.70 -1.30
C GLY A 263 -7.07 19.04 -2.27
N ALA A 264 -5.79 18.92 -1.90
CA ALA A 264 -4.76 18.30 -2.74
C ALA A 264 -5.08 16.83 -3.08
N PHE A 265 -5.90 16.16 -2.26
CA PHE A 265 -6.29 14.76 -2.46
C PHE A 265 -7.71 14.58 -3.01
N ASP A 266 -8.51 15.63 -3.19
CA ASP A 266 -9.91 15.51 -3.60
C ASP A 266 -10.07 14.67 -4.88
N ALA A 267 -9.28 14.96 -5.91
CA ALA A 267 -9.32 14.23 -7.18
C ALA A 267 -8.91 12.76 -7.02
N VAL A 268 -7.92 12.47 -6.17
CA VAL A 268 -7.47 11.10 -5.89
C VAL A 268 -8.55 10.31 -5.16
N LEU A 269 -9.22 10.93 -4.19
CA LEU A 269 -10.31 10.30 -3.44
C LEU A 269 -11.53 10.05 -4.34
N MET A 270 -11.88 10.99 -5.21
CA MET A 270 -12.95 10.79 -6.20
C MET A 270 -12.64 9.62 -7.13
N GLU A 271 -11.41 9.54 -7.63
CA GLU A 271 -10.96 8.43 -8.48
C GLU A 271 -11.00 7.09 -7.74
N ALA A 272 -10.60 7.05 -6.46
CA ALA A 272 -10.62 5.85 -5.64
C ALA A 272 -12.04 5.34 -5.36
N ARG A 273 -13.01 6.25 -5.19
CA ARG A 273 -14.43 5.92 -4.97
C ARG A 273 -15.17 5.61 -6.27
N GLY A 274 -14.76 6.23 -7.37
CA GLY A 274 -15.49 6.21 -8.64
C GLY A 274 -16.72 7.13 -8.66
N GLU A 275 -16.78 8.09 -7.74
CA GLU A 275 -17.88 9.05 -7.59
C GLU A 275 -17.39 10.37 -6.96
N PRO A 276 -18.13 11.49 -7.15
CA PRO A 276 -17.77 12.77 -6.56
C PRO A 276 -17.83 12.77 -5.02
N LEU A 277 -16.94 13.54 -4.39
CA LEU A 277 -17.03 13.80 -2.95
C LEU A 277 -18.32 14.57 -2.62
N THR A 278 -19.00 14.14 -1.57
CA THR A 278 -20.21 14.82 -1.08
C THR A 278 -19.86 16.15 -0.42
N ARG A 279 -20.88 17.00 -0.18
CA ARG A 279 -20.71 18.22 0.63
C ARG A 279 -20.24 17.91 2.05
N SER A 280 -20.69 16.78 2.61
CA SER A 280 -20.27 16.32 3.94
C SER A 280 -18.80 15.91 3.95
N ASP A 281 -18.35 15.13 2.95
CA ASP A 281 -16.94 14.76 2.80
C ASP A 281 -16.03 15.99 2.73
N ARG A 282 -16.37 16.94 1.86
CA ARG A 282 -15.59 18.18 1.73
C ARG A 282 -15.55 18.93 3.05
N ARG A 283 -16.70 19.14 3.71
CA ARG A 283 -16.73 19.82 5.01
C ARG A 283 -15.85 19.12 6.04
N TYR A 284 -15.89 17.79 6.08
CA TYR A 284 -15.05 17.00 6.96
C TYR A 284 -13.55 17.22 6.66
N LEU A 285 -13.12 17.15 5.39
CA LEU A 285 -11.72 17.38 5.03
C LEU A 285 -11.28 18.83 5.34
N ARG A 286 -12.12 19.82 5.05
CA ARG A 286 -11.81 21.24 5.28
C ARG A 286 -11.74 21.61 6.76
N ARG A 287 -12.22 20.77 7.68
CA ARG A 287 -12.16 21.05 9.12
C ARG A 287 -10.74 21.11 9.67
N PHE A 288 -9.78 20.46 9.00
CA PHE A 288 -8.37 20.47 9.41
C PHE A 288 -7.65 21.77 9.03
N LYS A 289 -8.34 22.75 8.41
CA LYS A 289 -7.80 24.10 8.20
C LYS A 289 -7.56 24.77 9.56
N GLY A 290 -6.30 25.00 9.90
CA GLY A 290 -5.89 25.62 11.17
C GLY A 290 -4.97 24.75 12.03
N GLU A 291 -4.75 23.49 11.66
CA GLU A 291 -3.66 22.69 12.25
C GLU A 291 -2.30 23.22 11.72
N SER A 292 -1.25 23.16 12.55
CA SER A 292 0.11 23.58 12.19
C SER A 292 1.05 22.37 12.18
N VAL A 293 1.95 22.30 11.19
CA VAL A 293 3.06 21.30 11.13
C VAL A 293 4.09 21.61 12.20
#